data_AF-A0A8J5KBH2-F1
#
_entry.id   AF-A0A8J5KBH2-F1
#
_cell.length_a   1.000
_cell.length_b   1.000
_cell.length_c   1.000
_cell.angle_alpha   90.00
_cell.angle_beta   90.00
_cell.angle_gamma   90.00
#
_symmetry.space_group_name_H-M   'P 1'
#
loop_
_entity.id
_entity.type
_entity.pdbx_description
1 polymer ?
#
loop_
_entity_poly.entity_id
_entity_poly.type
_entity_poly.pdbx_seq_one_letter_code
_entity_poly.pdbx_strand_id
1 'polypeptide(L)'
;MSVPTVISSDKLSKYDTVQEQSPKQTIPLKELTHIENRLTSVLSPRGFECHPFKIGWYNEQVAPCFRLPYHDDTLSFVIISTPSMFEKAFIPFLATVDDLKIKQDPLDQCMVQCFTPVKEEFPGISIETIHDFEMTPNKRPKILVQTAGHIAGAVRLYQRKDLTSDPWDPMKKVFGVCLHPHYGGWFALRGVITYTSLHCPELPRQQPRDILTTEADVIELLQRYNDHWQDWSFRDIIPVKEKYSQEQREYFSTKPGDRQKLIEKYCNSLKINAKA
;
A
#
# COMPACT_ATOMS: atom_id res chain seq x y z
N MET A 1 -31.57 52.85 39.65
CA MET A 1 -31.22 52.23 38.36
C MET A 1 -30.83 50.80 38.64
N SER A 2 -31.64 49.89 38.10
CA SER A 2 -31.51 48.45 37.85
C SER A 2 -30.46 47.62 38.59
N VAL A 3 -30.95 46.70 39.42
CA VAL A 3 -30.34 45.37 39.64
C VAL A 3 -30.75 44.47 38.46
N PRO A 4 -29.86 43.63 37.94
CA PRO A 4 -30.16 42.19 37.89
C PRO A 4 -28.94 41.34 38.32
N THR A 5 -29.08 40.46 39.30
CA THR A 5 -29.59 39.07 39.21
C THR A 5 -28.52 38.08 38.74
N VAL A 6 -28.13 37.24 39.70
CA VAL A 6 -27.27 36.06 39.62
C VAL A 6 -27.81 35.04 38.62
N ILE A 7 -26.95 34.49 37.75
CA ILE A 7 -27.19 33.20 37.09
C ILE A 7 -25.93 32.34 37.17
N SER A 8 -26.05 31.33 38.04
CA SER A 8 -25.49 29.98 38.03
C SER A 8 -24.47 29.62 36.94
N SER A 9 -23.28 29.24 37.38
CA SER A 9 -22.31 28.45 36.63
C SER A 9 -22.82 27.01 36.47
N ASP A 10 -23.61 26.76 35.42
CA ASP A 10 -23.86 25.41 34.91
C ASP A 10 -24.49 25.50 33.51
N LYS A 11 -23.71 25.18 32.47
CA LYS A 11 -24.11 24.44 31.25
C LYS A 11 -22.99 24.38 30.20
N LEU A 12 -22.40 23.19 30.13
CA LEU A 12 -21.81 22.43 29.01
C LEU A 12 -21.58 23.11 27.64
N SER A 13 -20.39 22.82 27.08
CA SER A 13 -20.25 22.26 25.72
C SER A 13 -18.91 21.48 25.67
N LYS A 14 -18.91 20.17 25.93
CA LYS A 14 -19.03 19.10 24.91
C LYS A 14 -18.07 19.33 23.73
N TYR A 15 -16.85 18.80 23.82
CA TYR A 15 -16.07 18.17 22.72
C TYR A 15 -14.78 17.61 23.31
N ASP A 16 -14.90 16.64 24.21
CA ASP A 16 -13.83 15.68 24.49
C ASP A 16 -14.50 14.31 24.57
N THR A 17 -15.00 13.87 23.42
CA THR A 17 -15.29 12.46 23.24
C THR A 17 -13.95 11.78 23.07
N VAL A 18 -13.34 11.38 24.19
CA VAL A 18 -12.34 10.32 24.21
C VAL A 18 -12.97 9.17 23.44
N GLN A 19 -12.48 8.90 22.23
CA GLN A 19 -12.83 7.67 21.53
C GLN A 19 -12.41 6.53 22.46
N GLU A 20 -13.41 5.82 22.96
CA GLU A 20 -13.26 4.62 23.76
C GLU A 20 -12.45 3.64 22.89
N GLN A 21 -11.14 3.56 23.13
CA GLN A 21 -10.26 2.65 22.41
C GLN A 21 -10.73 1.25 22.75
N SER A 22 -11.19 0.50 21.74
CA SER A 22 -11.47 -0.93 21.88
C SER A 22 -10.33 -1.60 22.66
N PRO A 23 -10.63 -2.50 23.62
CA PRO A 23 -9.62 -3.08 24.47
C PRO A 23 -8.51 -3.70 23.63
N LYS A 24 -7.27 -3.25 23.85
CA LYS A 24 -6.10 -3.73 23.12
C LYS A 24 -5.89 -5.21 23.46
N GLN A 25 -5.90 -6.05 22.43
CA GLN A 25 -5.85 -7.49 22.56
C GLN A 25 -4.52 -8.02 22.06
N THR A 26 -3.75 -8.65 22.95
CA THR A 26 -2.61 -9.47 22.54
C THR A 26 -3.12 -10.76 21.92
N ILE A 27 -2.68 -11.08 20.71
CA ILE A 27 -3.10 -12.28 19.97
C ILE A 27 -1.95 -13.30 19.85
N PRO A 28 -2.25 -14.60 19.93
CA PRO A 28 -1.27 -15.66 19.65
C PRO A 28 -1.08 -15.87 18.14
N LEU A 29 0.00 -16.57 17.75
CA LEU A 29 0.29 -16.88 16.34
C LEU A 29 -0.84 -17.64 15.63
N LYS A 30 -1.60 -18.47 16.34
CA LYS A 30 -2.75 -19.18 15.77
C LYS A 30 -3.83 -18.21 15.26
N GLU A 31 -4.07 -17.12 16.00
CA GLU A 31 -5.04 -16.10 15.62
C GLU A 31 -4.50 -15.26 14.45
N LEU A 32 -3.21 -14.94 14.46
CA LEU A 32 -2.55 -14.31 13.30
C LEU A 32 -2.75 -15.13 12.02
N THR A 33 -2.53 -16.45 12.06
CA THR A 33 -2.75 -17.32 10.90
C THR A 33 -4.21 -17.31 10.46
N HIS A 34 -5.17 -17.18 11.39
CA HIS A 34 -6.57 -17.04 11.02
C HIS A 34 -6.82 -15.73 10.26
N ILE A 35 -6.30 -14.60 10.76
CA ILE A 35 -6.39 -13.29 10.11
C ILE A 35 -5.75 -13.31 8.71
N GLU A 36 -4.55 -13.87 8.59
CA GLU A 36 -3.83 -14.05 7.32
C GLU A 36 -4.64 -14.83 6.29
N ASN A 37 -5.25 -15.94 6.71
CA ASN A 37 -6.07 -16.77 5.84
C ASN A 37 -7.32 -16.03 5.36
N ARG A 38 -8.00 -15.28 6.25
CA ARG A 38 -9.16 -14.46 5.88
C ARG A 38 -8.76 -13.35 4.90
N LEU A 39 -7.71 -12.58 5.21
CA LEU A 39 -7.17 -11.56 4.32
C LEU A 39 -6.83 -12.12 2.95
N THR A 40 -6.11 -13.23 2.91
CA THR A 40 -5.71 -13.92 1.68
C THR A 40 -6.94 -14.35 0.88
N SER A 41 -7.97 -14.90 1.54
CA SER A 41 -9.19 -15.36 0.86
C SER A 41 -9.97 -14.22 0.19
N VAL A 42 -9.86 -13.00 0.71
CA VAL A 42 -10.56 -11.80 0.21
C VAL A 42 -9.74 -11.12 -0.90
N LEU A 43 -8.43 -11.02 -0.70
CA LEU A 43 -7.55 -10.19 -1.52
C LEU A 43 -6.85 -10.97 -2.66
N SER A 44 -6.45 -12.22 -2.42
CA SER A 44 -5.74 -13.03 -3.43
C SER A 44 -6.53 -13.28 -4.71
N PRO A 45 -7.86 -13.57 -4.66
CA PRO A 45 -8.67 -13.71 -5.88
C PRO A 45 -8.68 -12.45 -6.74
N ARG A 46 -8.40 -11.29 -6.16
CA ARG A 46 -8.31 -9.98 -6.84
C ARG A 46 -6.87 -9.60 -7.23
N GLY A 47 -5.94 -10.54 -7.15
CA GLY A 47 -4.55 -10.35 -7.60
C GLY A 47 -3.66 -9.64 -6.58
N PHE A 48 -4.00 -9.67 -5.29
CA PHE A 48 -3.18 -9.07 -4.23
C PHE A 48 -2.45 -10.12 -3.39
N GLU A 49 -1.33 -9.70 -2.81
CA GLU A 49 -0.63 -10.39 -1.73
C GLU A 49 -0.66 -9.54 -0.46
N CYS A 50 -0.63 -10.20 0.70
CA CYS A 50 -0.58 -9.55 2.00
C CYS A 50 0.54 -10.16 2.84
N HIS A 51 1.32 -9.32 3.51
CA HIS A 51 2.48 -9.75 4.29
C HIS A 51 2.49 -9.03 5.65
N PRO A 52 2.52 -9.75 6.78
CA PRO A 52 2.42 -9.17 8.11
C PRO A 52 3.71 -8.46 8.52
N PHE A 53 3.58 -7.44 9.36
CA PHE A 53 4.68 -6.82 10.06
C PHE A 53 4.22 -6.14 11.35
N LYS A 54 5.18 -5.83 12.23
CA LYS A 54 4.96 -5.00 13.42
C LYS A 54 5.23 -3.53 13.13
N ILE A 55 4.40 -2.64 13.65
CA ILE A 55 4.60 -1.19 13.54
C ILE A 55 5.98 -0.76 14.07
N GLY A 56 6.47 -1.38 15.14
CA GLY A 56 7.81 -1.11 15.69
C GLY A 56 8.92 -1.31 14.66
N TRP A 57 8.87 -2.39 13.88
CA TRP A 57 9.86 -2.68 12.84
C TRP A 57 9.89 -1.61 11.74
N TYR A 58 8.74 -1.05 11.40
CA TYR A 58 8.65 0.06 10.46
C TYR A 58 9.20 1.35 11.10
N ASN A 59 8.78 1.67 12.32
CA ASN A 59 9.16 2.88 13.05
C ASN A 59 10.67 2.98 13.33
N GLU A 60 11.35 1.84 13.48
CA GLU A 60 12.81 1.72 13.59
C GLU A 60 13.54 2.17 12.31
N GLN A 61 12.93 2.02 11.14
CA GLN A 61 13.58 2.24 9.84
C GLN A 61 13.30 3.61 9.23
N VAL A 62 12.39 4.39 9.81
CA VAL A 62 11.96 5.67 9.24
C VAL A 62 12.29 6.84 10.16
N ALA A 63 12.44 8.02 9.55
CA ALA A 63 12.63 9.26 10.31
C ALA A 63 11.41 9.55 11.20
N PRO A 64 11.57 10.27 12.33
CA PRO A 64 10.48 10.52 13.29
C PRO A 64 9.18 11.06 12.68
N CYS A 65 9.29 11.88 11.62
CA CYS A 65 8.13 12.46 10.93
C CYS A 65 7.29 11.46 10.12
N PHE A 66 7.81 10.25 9.88
CA PHE A 66 7.12 9.15 9.19
C PHE A 66 6.68 8.04 10.13
N ARG A 67 6.97 8.14 11.44
CA ARG A 67 6.56 7.12 12.42
C ARG A 67 5.05 7.08 12.55
N LEU A 68 4.51 5.88 12.66
CA LEU A 68 3.10 5.63 12.89
C LEU A 68 2.83 5.62 14.40
N PRO A 69 1.77 6.32 14.87
CA PRO A 69 1.53 6.54 16.30
C PRO A 69 0.80 5.36 16.97
N TYR A 70 1.26 4.13 16.73
CA TYR A 70 0.73 2.92 17.36
C TYR A 70 1.78 2.24 18.23
N HIS A 71 1.35 1.22 18.99
CA HIS A 71 2.26 0.41 19.79
C HIS A 71 3.19 -0.41 18.89
N ASP A 72 4.40 -0.71 19.34
CA ASP A 72 5.40 -1.39 18.53
C ASP A 72 4.92 -2.78 18.08
N ASP A 73 4.24 -3.52 18.96
CA ASP A 73 3.65 -4.82 18.65
C ASP A 73 2.33 -4.78 17.87
N THR A 74 1.83 -3.59 17.49
CA THR A 74 0.60 -3.49 16.67
C THR A 74 0.79 -4.24 15.34
N LEU A 75 -0.15 -5.13 15.02
CA LEU A 75 -0.16 -5.91 13.79
C LEU A 75 -0.58 -5.05 12.60
N SER A 76 0.21 -5.09 11.54
CA SER A 76 -0.10 -4.47 10.26
C SER A 76 0.25 -5.40 9.10
N PHE A 77 -0.37 -5.17 7.95
CA PHE A 77 -0.11 -5.91 6.71
C PHE A 77 0.21 -4.93 5.60
N VAL A 78 1.30 -5.18 4.88
CA VAL A 78 1.56 -4.50 3.61
C VAL A 78 0.85 -5.24 2.49
N ILE A 79 0.19 -4.48 1.61
CA ILE A 79 -0.57 -5.04 0.49
C ILE A 79 0.16 -4.76 -0.82
N ILE A 80 0.35 -5.81 -1.61
CA ILE A 80 1.01 -5.76 -2.92
C ILE A 80 0.00 -6.15 -4.00
N SER A 81 -0.10 -5.37 -5.08
CA SER A 81 -0.78 -5.82 -6.29
C SER A 81 0.21 -6.53 -7.21
N THR A 82 -0.11 -7.78 -7.56
CA THR A 82 0.57 -8.57 -8.60
C THR A 82 0.13 -8.12 -10.00
N PRO A 83 0.75 -8.58 -11.10
CA PRO A 83 0.30 -8.28 -12.46
C PRO A 83 -1.21 -8.50 -12.65
N SER A 84 -1.70 -9.68 -12.25
CA SER A 84 -3.09 -10.09 -12.40
C SER A 84 -4.14 -9.22 -11.69
N MET A 85 -3.74 -8.29 -10.81
CA MET A 85 -4.68 -7.35 -10.18
C MET A 85 -5.41 -6.50 -11.21
N PHE A 86 -4.76 -6.14 -12.32
CA PHE A 86 -5.38 -5.31 -13.33
C PHE A 86 -6.62 -5.98 -13.92
N GLU A 87 -6.48 -7.23 -14.37
CA GLU A 87 -7.59 -7.99 -14.97
C GLU A 87 -8.58 -8.49 -13.91
N LYS A 88 -8.13 -8.84 -12.70
CA LYS A 88 -8.98 -9.45 -11.66
C LYS A 88 -9.69 -8.46 -10.75
N ALA A 89 -9.20 -7.22 -10.64
CA ALA A 89 -9.77 -6.20 -9.77
C ALA A 89 -10.12 -4.93 -10.54
N PHE A 90 -9.16 -4.36 -11.28
CA PHE A 90 -9.34 -3.05 -11.90
C PHE A 90 -10.34 -3.08 -13.06
N ILE A 91 -10.21 -4.03 -13.99
CA ILE A 91 -11.14 -4.18 -15.12
C ILE A 91 -12.59 -4.44 -14.64
N PRO A 92 -12.85 -5.39 -13.71
CA PRO A 92 -14.18 -5.56 -13.13
C PRO A 92 -14.70 -4.31 -12.41
N PHE A 93 -13.83 -3.58 -11.72
CA PHE A 93 -14.20 -2.32 -11.06
C PHE A 93 -14.73 -1.30 -12.07
N LEU A 94 -14.07 -1.14 -13.23
CA LEU A 94 -14.55 -0.22 -14.28
C LEU A 94 -15.97 -0.54 -14.77
N ALA A 95 -16.41 -1.80 -14.74
CA ALA A 95 -17.80 -2.15 -15.09
C ALA A 95 -18.83 -1.65 -14.07
N THR A 96 -18.41 -1.39 -12.83
CA THR A 96 -19.29 -0.98 -11.72
C THR A 96 -19.30 0.53 -11.50
N VAL A 97 -18.33 1.25 -12.04
CA VAL A 97 -18.20 2.69 -11.86
C VAL A 97 -19.05 3.43 -12.88
N ASP A 98 -19.83 4.39 -12.39
CA ASP A 98 -20.54 5.35 -13.22
C ASP A 98 -19.54 6.40 -13.72
N ASP A 99 -19.43 6.55 -15.05
CA ASP A 99 -18.55 7.50 -15.73
C ASP A 99 -18.70 8.93 -15.17
N LEU A 100 -19.88 9.30 -14.67
CA LEU A 100 -20.18 10.61 -14.09
C LEU A 100 -19.59 10.84 -12.69
N LYS A 101 -19.07 9.80 -12.02
CA LYS A 101 -18.58 9.87 -10.63
C LYS A 101 -17.06 9.87 -10.50
N ILE A 102 -16.31 9.71 -11.59
CA ILE A 102 -14.84 9.67 -11.56
C ILE A 102 -14.28 11.10 -11.36
N LYS A 103 -14.09 11.48 -10.10
CA LYS A 103 -13.43 12.76 -9.71
C LYS A 103 -11.95 12.60 -9.37
N GLN A 104 -11.49 11.37 -9.20
CA GLN A 104 -10.12 10.99 -8.81
C GLN A 104 -9.62 9.91 -9.77
N ASP A 105 -8.32 9.57 -9.72
CA ASP A 105 -7.78 8.49 -10.52
C ASP A 105 -8.56 7.18 -10.27
N PRO A 106 -9.06 6.50 -11.32
CA PRO A 106 -9.86 5.28 -11.16
C PRO A 106 -9.11 4.14 -10.46
N LEU A 107 -7.79 4.06 -10.63
CA LEU A 107 -6.99 3.04 -9.96
C LEU A 107 -7.01 3.26 -8.46
N ASP A 108 -6.84 4.51 -8.01
CA ASP A 108 -6.88 4.86 -6.59
C ASP A 108 -8.24 4.51 -5.98
N GLN A 109 -9.35 4.83 -6.68
CA GLN A 109 -10.70 4.45 -6.25
C GLN A 109 -10.90 2.93 -6.20
N CYS A 110 -10.36 2.20 -7.19
CA CYS A 110 -10.35 0.74 -7.19
C CYS A 110 -9.62 0.20 -5.95
N MET A 111 -8.46 0.77 -5.59
CA MET A 111 -7.70 0.33 -4.43
C MET A 111 -8.47 0.55 -3.13
N VAL A 112 -9.12 1.71 -2.97
CA VAL A 112 -10.01 1.99 -1.83
C VAL A 112 -11.12 0.94 -1.74
N GLN A 113 -11.81 0.67 -2.86
CA GLN A 113 -12.89 -0.32 -2.90
C GLN A 113 -12.39 -1.74 -2.61
N CYS A 114 -11.17 -2.08 -3.01
CA CYS A 114 -10.58 -3.39 -2.74
C CYS A 114 -10.29 -3.61 -1.25
N PHE A 115 -10.02 -2.54 -0.49
CA PHE A 115 -9.72 -2.63 0.94
C PHE A 115 -10.98 -2.64 1.82
N THR A 116 -12.11 -2.12 1.33
CA THR A 116 -13.38 -2.06 2.09
C THR A 116 -13.83 -3.40 2.69
N PRO A 117 -13.86 -4.52 1.93
CA PRO A 117 -14.34 -5.79 2.47
C PRO A 117 -13.51 -6.31 3.64
N VAL A 118 -12.24 -5.89 3.76
CA VAL A 118 -11.40 -6.30 4.89
C VAL A 118 -12.00 -5.83 6.22
N LYS A 119 -12.63 -4.66 6.28
CA LYS A 119 -13.29 -4.20 7.51
C LYS A 119 -14.56 -4.99 7.83
N GLU A 120 -15.27 -5.44 6.79
CA GLU A 120 -16.50 -6.22 6.91
C GLU A 120 -16.21 -7.64 7.43
N GLU A 121 -15.05 -8.18 7.10
CA GLU A 121 -14.57 -9.50 7.50
C GLU A 121 -14.20 -9.63 8.97
N PHE A 122 -13.92 -8.50 9.64
CA PHE A 122 -13.47 -8.46 11.02
C PHE A 122 -14.35 -7.51 11.87
N PRO A 123 -15.65 -7.82 12.02
CA PRO A 123 -16.56 -6.96 12.78
C PRO A 123 -16.10 -6.85 14.23
N GLY A 124 -16.01 -5.62 14.73
CA GLY A 124 -15.58 -5.32 16.10
C GLY A 124 -14.07 -5.16 16.30
N ILE A 125 -13.26 -5.45 15.28
CA ILE A 125 -11.82 -5.18 15.32
C ILE A 125 -11.55 -3.80 14.69
N SER A 126 -10.81 -2.95 15.41
CA SER A 126 -10.44 -1.63 14.89
C SER A 126 -9.37 -1.76 13.80
N ILE A 127 -9.73 -1.38 12.57
CA ILE A 127 -8.87 -1.48 11.38
C ILE A 127 -8.75 -0.11 10.69
N GLU A 128 -7.51 0.31 10.48
CA GLU A 128 -7.15 1.50 9.73
C GLU A 128 -6.36 1.14 8.48
N THR A 129 -6.59 1.87 7.40
CA THR A 129 -5.95 1.64 6.10
C THR A 129 -5.26 2.92 5.66
N ILE A 130 -4.04 2.79 5.13
CA ILE A 130 -3.31 3.91 4.52
C ILE A 130 -2.85 3.46 3.14
N HIS A 131 -3.33 4.10 2.08
CA HIS A 131 -2.94 3.79 0.71
C HIS A 131 -1.63 4.50 0.31
N ASP A 132 -0.95 3.98 -0.71
CA ASP A 132 0.34 4.50 -1.19
C ASP A 132 0.24 5.94 -1.73
N PHE A 133 -0.92 6.33 -2.26
CA PHE A 133 -1.20 7.67 -2.77
C PHE A 133 -1.62 8.68 -1.67
N GLU A 134 -1.83 8.25 -0.43
CA GLU A 134 -2.29 9.16 0.62
C GLU A 134 -1.18 10.07 1.15
N MET A 135 -1.46 11.36 1.12
CA MET A 135 -0.54 12.42 1.58
C MET A 135 -1.13 13.15 2.78
N THR A 136 -0.25 13.66 3.64
CA THR A 136 -0.59 14.67 4.65
C THR A 136 -0.84 16.03 3.99
N PRO A 137 -1.44 17.02 4.69
CA PRO A 137 -1.64 18.37 4.15
C PRO A 137 -0.34 19.04 3.64
N ASN A 138 0.82 18.68 4.19
CA ASN A 138 2.12 19.18 3.78
C ASN A 138 2.74 18.40 2.61
N LYS A 139 1.94 17.63 1.86
CA LYS A 139 2.37 16.79 0.72
C LYS A 139 3.42 15.72 1.06
N ARG A 140 3.53 15.35 2.34
CA ARG A 140 4.36 14.22 2.77
C ARG A 140 3.53 12.93 2.70
N PRO A 141 4.07 11.82 2.17
CA PRO A 141 3.38 10.52 2.22
C PRO A 141 3.01 10.16 3.65
N LYS A 142 1.80 9.64 3.87
CA LYS A 142 1.39 9.16 5.19
C LYS A 142 2.17 7.92 5.61
N ILE A 143 2.68 7.15 4.66
CA ILE A 143 3.49 5.95 4.89
C ILE A 143 4.54 5.76 3.79
N LEU A 144 5.71 5.24 4.16
CA LEU A 144 6.74 4.79 3.21
C LEU A 144 6.54 3.31 2.87
N VAL A 145 5.69 3.02 1.89
CA VAL A 145 5.29 1.64 1.55
C VAL A 145 6.46 0.74 1.13
N GLN A 146 7.51 1.28 0.53
CA GLN A 146 8.73 0.52 0.20
C GLN A 146 9.43 -0.01 1.45
N THR A 147 9.51 0.81 2.49
CA THR A 147 10.04 0.40 3.80
C THR A 147 9.17 -0.67 4.42
N ALA A 148 7.84 -0.49 4.43
CA ALA A 148 6.89 -1.47 4.94
C ALA A 148 7.02 -2.82 4.21
N GLY A 149 7.11 -2.80 2.88
CA GLY A 149 7.35 -3.98 2.04
C GLY A 149 8.66 -4.71 2.39
N HIS A 150 9.73 -3.96 2.65
CA HIS A 150 11.03 -4.53 3.01
C HIS A 150 11.03 -5.19 4.39
N ILE A 151 10.53 -4.49 5.42
CA ILE A 151 10.53 -5.02 6.79
C ILE A 151 9.54 -6.16 7.01
N ALA A 152 8.52 -6.28 6.14
CA ALA A 152 7.60 -7.42 6.12
C ALA A 152 8.20 -8.66 5.43
N GLY A 153 9.41 -8.54 4.84
CA GLY A 153 10.06 -9.61 4.10
C GLY A 153 9.49 -9.86 2.70
N ALA A 154 8.48 -9.10 2.27
CA ALA A 154 7.76 -9.30 1.02
C ALA A 154 8.61 -8.95 -0.22
N VAL A 155 9.40 -7.88 -0.12
CA VAL A 155 10.19 -7.33 -1.23
C VAL A 155 11.53 -6.84 -0.73
N ARG A 156 12.57 -6.88 -1.56
CA ARG A 156 13.87 -6.28 -1.20
C ARG A 156 13.95 -4.86 -1.74
N LEU A 157 13.93 -3.88 -0.83
CA LEU A 157 14.30 -2.49 -1.14
C LEU A 157 15.83 -2.36 -1.33
N TYR A 158 16.24 -1.87 -2.50
CA TYR A 158 17.62 -1.50 -2.84
C TYR A 158 17.73 0.03 -2.89
N GLN A 159 18.76 0.57 -2.26
CA GLN A 159 19.02 2.00 -2.13
C GLN A 159 20.49 2.31 -2.37
N ARG A 160 20.77 3.57 -2.72
CA ARG A 160 22.13 4.10 -2.86
C ARG A 160 22.99 3.85 -1.62
N LYS A 161 22.41 3.93 -0.41
CA LYS A 161 23.10 3.68 0.87
C LYS A 161 23.52 2.22 1.10
N ASP A 162 23.02 1.30 0.27
CA ASP A 162 23.35 -0.13 0.37
C ASP A 162 24.64 -0.45 -0.41
N LEU A 163 25.20 0.51 -1.16
CA LEU A 163 26.44 0.37 -1.91
C LEU A 163 27.65 0.83 -1.08
N THR A 164 28.74 0.08 -1.19
CA THR A 164 30.06 0.43 -0.65
C THR A 164 30.81 1.40 -1.55
N SER A 165 30.68 1.23 -2.88
CA SER A 165 31.29 2.11 -3.88
C SER A 165 30.22 2.80 -4.70
N ASP A 166 29.80 3.96 -4.24
CA ASP A 166 28.77 4.79 -4.85
C ASP A 166 29.25 5.45 -6.17
N PRO A 167 28.69 5.08 -7.34
CA PRO A 167 29.17 5.58 -8.63
C PRO A 167 28.55 6.92 -9.03
N TRP A 168 27.55 7.43 -8.28
CA TRP A 168 26.84 8.64 -8.68
C TRP A 168 27.46 9.90 -8.08
N ASP A 169 27.28 11.02 -8.78
CA ASP A 169 27.59 12.33 -8.24
C ASP A 169 26.91 12.54 -6.86
N PRO A 170 27.60 13.08 -5.83
CA PRO A 170 27.03 13.31 -4.51
C PRO A 170 25.75 14.16 -4.50
N MET A 171 25.58 15.05 -5.48
CA MET A 171 24.38 15.89 -5.63
C MET A 171 23.25 15.19 -6.40
N LYS A 172 23.52 14.09 -7.13
CA LYS A 172 22.48 13.35 -7.85
C LYS A 172 21.55 12.67 -6.85
N LYS A 173 20.27 13.01 -6.86
CA LYS A 173 19.27 12.26 -6.10
C LYS A 173 19.02 10.90 -6.79
N VAL A 174 19.23 9.81 -6.05
CA VAL A 174 18.97 8.43 -6.51
C VAL A 174 17.89 7.84 -5.61
N PHE A 175 16.74 7.52 -6.20
CA PHE A 175 15.62 6.90 -5.50
C PHE A 175 15.83 5.39 -5.42
N GLY A 176 15.50 4.81 -4.26
CA GLY A 176 15.49 3.37 -4.06
C GLY A 176 14.29 2.70 -4.74
N VAL A 177 14.43 1.41 -5.02
CA VAL A 177 13.41 0.60 -5.68
C VAL A 177 13.33 -0.78 -5.03
N CYS A 178 12.12 -1.31 -4.94
CA CYS A 178 11.89 -2.66 -4.43
C CYS A 178 11.86 -3.66 -5.58
N LEU A 179 12.44 -4.85 -5.37
CA LEU A 179 12.21 -6.03 -6.19
C LEU A 179 11.41 -7.09 -5.42
N HIS A 180 10.42 -7.64 -6.10
CA HIS A 180 9.67 -8.80 -5.64
C HIS A 180 10.35 -10.09 -6.13
N PRO A 181 10.49 -11.12 -5.28
CA PRO A 181 11.23 -12.35 -5.63
C PRO A 181 10.63 -13.14 -6.80
N HIS A 182 9.33 -12.96 -7.09
CA HIS A 182 8.65 -13.64 -8.20
C HIS A 182 8.33 -12.74 -9.38
N TYR A 183 8.23 -11.43 -9.17
CA TYR A 183 7.72 -10.48 -10.17
C TYR A 183 8.76 -9.44 -10.57
N GLY A 184 9.97 -9.47 -10.00
CA GLY A 184 10.96 -8.42 -10.23
C GLY A 184 10.35 -7.07 -9.86
N GLY A 185 10.30 -6.13 -10.80
CA GLY A 185 9.59 -4.87 -10.62
C GLY A 185 8.14 -4.85 -11.11
N TRP A 186 7.57 -5.96 -11.61
CA TRP A 186 6.19 -6.05 -12.12
C TRP A 186 5.16 -6.20 -11.01
N PHE A 187 5.16 -5.27 -10.07
CA PHE A 187 4.19 -5.17 -8.99
C PHE A 187 4.06 -3.71 -8.54
N ALA A 188 3.16 -3.47 -7.60
CA ALA A 188 3.12 -2.21 -6.86
C ALA A 188 2.70 -2.47 -5.41
N LEU A 189 3.23 -1.66 -4.49
CA LEU A 189 2.80 -1.61 -3.09
C LEU A 189 1.61 -0.66 -3.02
N ARG A 190 0.48 -1.14 -2.47
CA ARG A 190 -0.80 -0.41 -2.50
C ARG A 190 -1.20 0.25 -1.19
N GLY A 191 -0.46 -0.03 -0.13
CA GLY A 191 -0.71 0.52 1.19
C GLY A 191 -0.54 -0.50 2.29
N VAL A 192 -1.11 -0.16 3.44
CA VAL A 192 -1.12 -1.03 4.62
C VAL A 192 -2.51 -1.10 5.24
N ILE A 193 -2.76 -2.23 5.92
CA ILE A 193 -3.94 -2.49 6.74
C ILE A 193 -3.44 -2.74 8.17
N THR A 194 -3.80 -1.87 9.10
CA THR A 194 -3.34 -1.91 10.49
C THR A 194 -4.49 -2.26 11.41
N TYR A 195 -4.32 -3.31 12.20
CA TYR A 195 -5.27 -3.77 13.19
C TYR A 195 -4.95 -3.06 14.51
N THR A 196 -5.42 -1.83 14.67
CA THR A 196 -4.98 -0.89 15.71
C THR A 196 -5.26 -1.34 17.15
N SER A 197 -6.14 -2.34 17.30
CA SER A 197 -6.48 -2.98 18.58
C SER A 197 -5.75 -4.31 18.82
N LEU A 198 -5.01 -4.85 17.84
CA LEU A 198 -4.37 -6.16 17.95
C LEU A 198 -2.85 -6.03 18.07
N HIS A 199 -2.28 -6.67 19.09
CA HIS A 199 -0.84 -6.76 19.30
C HIS A 199 -0.36 -8.21 19.10
N CYS A 200 0.70 -8.41 18.34
CA CYS A 200 1.28 -9.74 18.10
C CYS A 200 2.78 -9.75 18.44
N PRO A 201 3.17 -9.76 19.74
CA PRO A 201 4.56 -9.71 20.16
C PRO A 201 5.39 -10.89 19.67
N GLU A 202 4.77 -12.04 19.42
CA GLU A 202 5.45 -13.25 18.94
C GLU A 202 5.59 -13.31 17.41
N LEU A 203 5.13 -12.29 16.67
CA LEU A 203 5.20 -12.28 15.20
C LEU A 203 6.66 -12.45 14.73
N PRO A 204 7.01 -13.53 13.99
CA PRO A 204 8.37 -13.76 13.54
C PRO A 204 8.73 -12.77 12.41
N ARG A 205 9.90 -12.14 12.52
CA ARG A 205 10.42 -11.22 11.49
C ARG A 205 11.06 -12.02 10.36
N GLN A 206 10.41 -12.02 9.20
CA GLN A 206 10.98 -12.59 7.98
C GLN A 206 11.90 -11.57 7.31
N GLN A 207 13.13 -11.98 6.96
CA GLN A 207 14.04 -11.13 6.20
C GLN A 207 13.67 -11.15 4.72
N PRO A 208 13.73 -10.02 4.02
CA PRO A 208 13.49 -10.00 2.59
C PRO A 208 14.59 -10.79 1.87
N ARG A 209 14.18 -11.65 0.94
CA ARG A 209 15.09 -12.49 0.15
C ARG A 209 16.17 -11.65 -0.55
N ASP A 210 17.41 -12.11 -0.50
CA ASP A 210 18.48 -11.55 -1.33
C ASP A 210 18.21 -11.94 -2.80
N ILE A 211 17.90 -10.94 -3.63
CA ILE A 211 17.53 -11.12 -5.04
C ILE A 211 18.73 -10.83 -5.94
N LEU A 212 19.42 -9.71 -5.70
CA LEU A 212 20.64 -9.32 -6.39
C LEU A 212 21.82 -9.58 -5.45
N THR A 213 22.85 -10.24 -5.97
CA THR A 213 23.98 -10.73 -5.16
C THR A 213 25.26 -9.92 -5.36
N THR A 214 25.30 -9.03 -6.35
CA THR A 214 26.46 -8.19 -6.63
C THR A 214 26.09 -6.71 -6.60
N GLU A 215 27.04 -5.86 -6.22
CA GLU A 215 26.84 -4.40 -6.28
C GLU A 215 26.63 -3.89 -7.71
N ALA A 216 27.25 -4.54 -8.70
CA ALA A 216 27.06 -4.20 -10.10
C ALA A 216 25.59 -4.33 -10.52
N ASP A 217 24.92 -5.41 -10.10
CA ASP A 217 23.49 -5.61 -10.37
C ASP A 217 22.63 -4.54 -9.66
N VAL A 218 23.00 -4.16 -8.44
CA VAL A 218 22.30 -3.10 -7.68
C VAL A 218 22.49 -1.74 -8.33
N ILE A 219 23.68 -1.43 -8.82
CA ILE A 219 23.98 -0.21 -9.58
C ILE A 219 23.14 -0.18 -10.86
N GLU A 220 23.12 -1.28 -11.60
CA GLU A 220 22.33 -1.42 -12.83
C GLU A 220 20.83 -1.25 -12.56
N LEU A 221 20.30 -1.87 -11.50
CA LEU A 221 18.90 -1.70 -11.08
C LEU A 221 18.57 -0.23 -10.83
N LEU A 222 19.37 0.43 -9.99
CA LEU A 222 19.14 1.81 -9.61
C LEU A 222 19.29 2.75 -10.80
N GLN A 223 20.24 2.50 -11.70
CA GLN A 223 20.40 3.28 -12.93
C GLN A 223 19.19 3.11 -13.86
N ARG A 224 18.77 1.88 -14.16
CA ARG A 224 17.59 1.61 -15.00
C ARG A 224 16.32 2.23 -14.39
N TYR A 225 16.14 2.14 -13.09
CA TYR A 225 14.98 2.74 -12.42
C TYR A 225 15.00 4.27 -12.43
N ASN A 226 16.14 4.90 -12.17
CA ASN A 226 16.19 6.36 -12.05
C ASN A 226 16.26 7.06 -13.42
N ASP A 227 16.94 6.47 -14.40
CA ASP A 227 17.22 7.10 -15.68
C ASP A 227 16.33 6.56 -16.82
N HIS A 228 15.76 5.35 -16.68
CA HIS A 228 15.08 4.64 -17.78
C HIS A 228 13.74 3.97 -17.39
N TRP A 229 13.09 4.34 -16.28
CA TRP A 229 11.89 3.63 -15.79
C TRP A 229 10.75 3.45 -16.81
N GLN A 230 10.63 4.35 -17.80
CA GLN A 230 9.58 4.34 -18.82
C GLN A 230 9.69 3.18 -19.80
N ASP A 231 10.89 2.59 -19.97
CA ASP A 231 11.11 1.45 -20.85
C ASP A 231 10.81 0.10 -20.19
N TRP A 232 10.46 0.10 -18.90
CA TRP A 232 10.13 -1.06 -18.07
C TRP A 232 11.30 -2.00 -17.76
N SER A 233 12.51 -1.75 -18.28
CA SER A 233 13.66 -2.66 -18.22
C SER A 233 14.16 -2.95 -16.81
N PHE A 234 13.98 -2.01 -15.86
CA PHE A 234 14.35 -2.24 -14.46
C PHE A 234 13.50 -3.35 -13.81
N ARG A 235 12.28 -3.59 -14.32
CA ARG A 235 11.37 -4.60 -13.78
C ARG A 235 11.78 -6.02 -14.14
N ASP A 236 12.58 -6.16 -15.20
CA ASP A 236 13.07 -7.42 -15.77
C ASP A 236 14.55 -7.68 -15.44
N ILE A 237 15.10 -7.06 -14.38
CA ILE A 237 16.50 -7.30 -14.01
C ILE A 237 16.75 -8.75 -13.53
N ILE A 238 15.68 -9.45 -13.15
CA ILE A 238 15.67 -10.89 -12.89
C ILE A 238 14.66 -11.59 -13.80
N PRO A 239 14.76 -12.91 -14.00
CA PRO A 239 13.65 -13.70 -14.53
C PRO A 239 12.42 -13.58 -13.63
N VAL A 240 11.26 -13.35 -14.25
CA VAL A 240 9.99 -13.13 -13.53
C VAL A 240 8.95 -14.16 -13.94
N LYS A 241 8.09 -14.53 -12.99
CA LYS A 241 6.98 -15.47 -13.18
C LYS A 241 5.91 -14.92 -14.12
N GLU A 242 5.65 -13.62 -14.02
CA GLU A 242 4.58 -12.94 -14.75
C GLU A 242 4.93 -11.46 -14.91
N LYS A 243 4.48 -10.86 -16.00
CA LYS A 243 4.64 -9.42 -16.32
C LYS A 243 3.27 -8.79 -16.46
N TYR A 244 3.23 -7.46 -16.44
CA TYR A 244 2.01 -6.75 -16.82
C TYR A 244 1.62 -7.08 -18.26
N SER A 245 0.32 -7.27 -18.49
CA SER A 245 -0.23 -7.47 -19.82
C SER A 245 0.02 -6.25 -20.72
N GLN A 246 -0.16 -6.41 -22.03
CA GLN A 246 -0.02 -5.29 -22.96
C GLN A 246 -1.01 -4.16 -22.61
N GLU A 247 -2.25 -4.50 -22.26
CA GLU A 247 -3.28 -3.54 -21.88
C GLU A 247 -2.93 -2.80 -20.58
N GLN A 248 -2.44 -3.53 -19.57
CA GLN A 248 -1.99 -2.94 -18.31
C GLN A 248 -0.80 -2.00 -18.52
N ARG A 249 0.15 -2.36 -19.40
CA ARG A 249 1.28 -1.49 -19.77
C ARG A 249 0.82 -0.25 -20.53
N GLU A 250 -0.12 -0.40 -21.46
CA GLU A 250 -0.73 0.72 -22.19
C GLU A 250 -1.40 1.70 -21.21
N TYR A 251 -2.19 1.18 -20.28
CA TYR A 251 -2.84 1.98 -19.24
C TYR A 251 -1.83 2.76 -18.37
N PHE A 252 -0.80 2.10 -17.87
CA PHE A 252 0.19 2.75 -17.00
C PHE A 252 1.17 3.67 -17.74
N SER A 253 1.43 3.42 -19.03
CA SER A 253 2.20 4.34 -19.88
C SER A 253 1.39 5.58 -20.25
N THR A 254 0.07 5.51 -20.19
CA THR A 254 -0.83 6.61 -20.48
C THR A 254 -0.91 7.56 -19.29
N LYS A 255 -0.70 8.86 -19.55
CA LYS A 255 -0.77 9.92 -18.54
C LYS A 255 -2.17 9.97 -17.93
N PRO A 256 -2.31 10.28 -16.62
CA PRO A 256 -3.63 10.29 -15.96
C PRO A 256 -4.71 11.08 -16.69
N GLY A 257 -4.39 12.27 -17.24
CA GLY A 257 -5.34 13.10 -17.99
C GLY A 257 -5.81 12.51 -19.33
N ASP A 258 -5.07 11.54 -19.88
CA ASP A 258 -5.38 10.91 -21.18
C ASP A 258 -6.02 9.53 -21.02
N ARG A 259 -6.14 9.02 -19.79
CA ARG A 259 -6.67 7.67 -19.50
C ARG A 259 -8.14 7.50 -19.82
N GLN A 260 -8.92 8.58 -19.90
CA GLN A 260 -10.36 8.52 -20.13
C GLN A 260 -10.72 7.70 -21.37
N LYS A 261 -10.00 7.90 -22.48
CA LYS A 261 -10.24 7.14 -23.73
C LYS A 261 -10.02 5.64 -23.58
N LEU A 262 -9.01 5.25 -22.79
CA LEU A 262 -8.75 3.83 -22.51
C LEU A 262 -9.83 3.24 -21.61
N ILE A 263 -10.28 3.99 -20.61
CA ILE A 263 -11.36 3.56 -19.71
C ILE A 263 -12.65 3.36 -20.51
N GLU A 264 -13.03 4.32 -21.36
CA GLU A 264 -14.19 4.21 -22.25
C GLU A 264 -14.09 2.97 -23.15
N LYS A 265 -12.91 2.71 -23.73
CA LYS A 265 -12.63 1.49 -24.51
C LYS A 265 -12.89 0.23 -23.67
N TYR A 266 -12.35 0.13 -22.46
CA TYR A 266 -12.55 -1.04 -21.59
C TYR A 266 -14.02 -1.20 -21.18
N CYS A 267 -14.69 -0.13 -20.75
CA CYS A 267 -16.11 -0.15 -20.38
C CYS A 267 -17.00 -0.61 -21.54
N ASN A 268 -16.71 -0.16 -22.77
CA ASN A 268 -17.47 -0.57 -23.96
C ASN A 268 -17.26 -2.06 -24.29
N SER A 269 -16.02 -2.56 -24.23
CA SER A 269 -15.72 -3.98 -24.41
C SER A 269 -16.45 -4.86 -23.39
N LEU A 270 -16.52 -4.43 -22.11
CA LEU A 270 -17.24 -5.16 -21.06
C LEU A 270 -18.76 -5.20 -21.31
N LYS A 271 -19.36 -4.09 -21.77
CA LYS A 271 -20.80 -4.02 -22.12
C LYS A 271 -21.16 -4.93 -23.30
N ILE A 272 -20.25 -5.12 -24.26
CA ILE A 272 -20.45 -6.04 -25.40
C ILE A 272 -20.44 -7.48 -24.90
N ASN A 273 -19.44 -7.85 -24.10
CA ASN A 273 -19.29 -9.22 -23.59
C ASN A 273 -20.43 -9.63 -22.64
N ALA A 274 -21.05 -8.68 -21.93
CA ALA A 274 -22.21 -8.96 -21.08
C ALA A 274 -23.52 -9.19 -21.85
N LYS A 275 -23.56 -8.88 -23.16
CA LYS A 275 -24.73 -9.04 -24.03
C LYS A 275 -24.64 -10.25 -24.97
N ALA A 276 -23.48 -10.91 -25.03
CA ALA A 276 -23.22 -12.12 -25.81
C ALA A 276 -23.38 -13.37 -24.93
#